data_AF-A0AAE9Y945-F1
#
_entry.id   AF-A0AAE9Y945-F1
#
_cell.length_a   1.000
_cell.length_b   1.000
_cell.length_c   1.000
_cell.angle_alpha   90.00
_cell.angle_beta   90.00
_cell.angle_gamma   90.00
#
_symmetry.space_group_name_H-M   'P 1'
#
loop_
_entity.id
_entity.type
_entity.pdbx_description
1 polymer ?
#
loop_
_entity_poly.entity_id
_entity_poly.type
_entity_poly.pdbx_seq_one_letter_code
_entity_poly.pdbx_strand_id
1 'polypeptide(L)' 'MRTGGGPGLTALQRQAIDLAFFEGHTYPQAASSLGVPVATLKTRARDALVALRCALTTPGESLA' A
#
# COMPACT_ATOMS: atom_id res chain seq x y z
N MET A 1 -9.08 16.85 -2.30
CA MET A 1 -7.66 16.73 -1.93
C MET A 1 -7.07 15.55 -2.70
N ARG A 2 -6.57 15.80 -3.91
CA ARG A 2 -5.98 14.77 -4.79
C ARG A 2 -4.47 14.98 -4.68
N THR A 3 -3.81 14.34 -3.72
CA THR A 3 -2.35 14.39 -3.63
C THR A 3 -1.80 13.68 -4.86
N GLY A 4 -1.09 14.42 -5.71
CA GLY A 4 -0.45 13.88 -6.90
C GLY A 4 0.54 12.78 -6.50
N GLY A 5 0.29 11.57 -6.96
CA GLY A 5 1.16 10.42 -6.81
C GLY A 5 0.87 9.47 -7.96
N GLY A 6 1.61 9.62 -9.06
CA GLY A 6 1.75 8.59 -10.10
C GLY A 6 2.40 7.31 -9.52
N PRO A 7 2.52 6.25 -10.32
CA PRO A 7 2.46 4.84 -9.90
C PRO A 7 3.64 4.42 -9.00
N GLY A 8 3.56 4.76 -7.71
CA GLY A 8 4.51 4.35 -6.70
C GLY A 8 3.81 4.21 -5.35
N LEU A 9 4.12 3.15 -4.63
CA LEU A 9 3.65 2.97 -3.25
C LEU A 9 4.30 4.02 -2.36
N THR A 10 3.50 4.76 -1.61
CA THR A 10 4.04 5.60 -0.51
C THR A 10 4.66 4.70 0.56
N ALA A 11 5.62 5.20 1.33
CA ALA A 11 6.28 4.43 2.39
C ALA A 11 5.27 3.79 3.38
N LEU A 12 4.20 4.52 3.71
CA LEU A 12 3.14 4.04 4.60
C LEU A 12 2.27 2.94 3.97
N GLN A 13 2.01 3.03 2.67
CA GLN A 13 1.29 2.00 1.91
C GLN A 13 2.14 0.74 1.76
N ARG A 14 3.44 0.91 1.50
CA ARG A 14 4.39 -0.20 1.39
C ARG A 14 4.53 -0.94 2.72
N GLN A 15 4.74 -0.23 3.83
CA GLN A 15 4.77 -0.84 5.16
C GLN A 15 3.48 -1.60 5.50
N ALA A 16 2.32 -1.05 5.13
CA ALA A 16 1.04 -1.75 5.37
C ALA A 16 0.95 -3.07 4.58
N ILE A 17 1.43 -3.10 3.34
CA ILE A 17 1.47 -4.31 2.50
C ILE A 17 2.55 -5.29 2.99
N ASP A 18 3.75 -4.82 3.32
CA ASP A 18 4.85 -5.66 3.83
C ASP A 18 4.41 -6.41 5.09
N LEU A 19 3.84 -5.72 6.08
CA LEU A 19 3.35 -6.37 7.29
C LEU A 19 2.19 -7.35 7.00
N ALA A 20 1.20 -6.93 6.22
CA ALA A 20 -0.04 -7.71 6.04
C ALA A 20 0.11 -8.90 5.05
N PHE A 21 0.97 -8.78 4.04
CA PHE A 21 1.09 -9.78 2.96
C PHE A 21 2.43 -10.48 2.93
N PHE A 22 3.53 -9.85 3.34
CA PHE A 22 4.87 -10.45 3.25
C PHE A 22 5.36 -11.01 4.60
N GLU A 23 5.04 -10.35 5.71
CA GLU A 23 5.43 -10.82 7.06
C GLU A 23 4.40 -11.76 7.70
N GLY A 24 3.26 -12.00 7.04
CA GLY A 24 2.21 -12.90 7.53
C GLY A 24 1.46 -12.38 8.77
N HIS A 25 1.57 -11.08 9.08
CA HIS A 25 0.82 -10.50 10.18
C HIS A 25 -0.67 -10.37 9.84
N THR A 26 -1.50 -10.65 10.84
CA THR A 26 -2.93 -10.32 10.74
C THR A 26 -3.13 -8.81 10.78
N TYR A 27 -4.21 -8.32 10.18
CA TYR A 27 -4.57 -6.88 10.22
C TYR A 27 -4.48 -6.23 11.63
N PRO A 28 -4.96 -6.85 12.73
CA PRO A 28 -4.77 -6.27 14.06
C PRO A 28 -3.31 -6.23 14.54
N GLN A 29 -2.49 -7.23 14.21
CA GLN A 29 -1.06 -7.23 14.55
C GLN A 29 -0.30 -6.15 13.78
N ALA A 30 -0.51 -6.07 12.45
CA ALA A 30 0.11 -5.04 11.63
C ALA A 30 -0.31 -3.62 12.07
N ALA A 31 -1.58 -3.44 12.45
CA ALA A 31 -2.09 -2.18 12.99
C ALA A 31 -1.43 -1.81 14.32
N SER A 32 -1.24 -2.79 15.22
CA SER A 32 -0.53 -2.60 16.49
C SER A 32 0.95 -2.26 16.28
N SER A 33 1.64 -2.94 15.35
CA SER A 33 3.04 -2.65 15.02
C SER A 33 3.24 -1.24 14.47
N LEU A 34 2.26 -0.74 13.71
CA LEU A 34 2.27 0.62 13.15
C LEU A 34 1.69 1.68 14.10
N GLY A 35 1.14 1.29 15.26
CA GLY A 35 0.48 2.21 16.19
C GLY A 35 -0.76 2.91 15.59
N VAL A 36 -1.43 2.27 14.63
CA VAL A 36 -2.61 2.84 13.95
C VAL A 36 -3.86 1.98 14.19
N PRO A 37 -5.07 2.56 14.08
CA PRO A 37 -6.29 1.78 14.08
C PRO A 37 -6.33 0.77 12.93
N VAL A 38 -6.95 -0.40 13.17
CA VAL A 38 -7.17 -1.44 12.14
C VAL A 38 -7.91 -0.87 10.92
N ALA A 39 -8.85 0.05 11.14
CA ALA A 39 -9.56 0.74 10.06
C ALA A 39 -8.60 1.54 9.16
N THR A 40 -7.65 2.27 9.75
CA THR A 40 -6.63 3.04 9.01
C THR A 40 -5.70 2.11 8.24
N LEU A 41 -5.27 1.00 8.83
CA LEU A 41 -4.45 -0.01 8.16
C LEU A 41 -5.18 -0.58 6.93
N LYS A 42 -6.47 -0.92 7.05
CA LYS A 42 -7.28 -1.43 5.94
C LYS A 42 -7.37 -0.43 4.79
N THR A 43 -7.60 0.85 5.08
CA THR A 43 -7.64 1.88 4.03
C THR A 43 -6.29 2.02 3.35
N ARG A 44 -5.18 2.04 4.11
CA ARG A 44 -3.82 2.08 3.55
C ARG A 44 -3.50 0.88 2.68
N ALA A 45 -3.84 -0.33 3.13
CA ALA A 45 -3.63 -1.56 2.36
C ALA A 45 -4.47 -1.54 1.07
N ARG A 46 -5.72 -1.06 1.13
CA ARG A 46 -6.56 -0.88 -0.06
C ARG A 46 -5.94 0.11 -1.05
N ASP A 47 -5.51 1.28 -0.58
CA ASP A 47 -4.90 2.30 -1.44
C ASP A 47 -3.59 1.81 -2.04
N ALA A 48 -2.82 1.03 -1.27
CA ALA A 48 -1.60 0.37 -1.73
C ALA A 48 -1.87 -0.63 -2.87
N LEU A 49 -2.89 -1.47 -2.74
CA LEU A 49 -3.31 -2.42 -3.78
C LEU A 49 -3.83 -1.69 -5.04
N VAL A 50 -4.56 -0.59 -4.87
CA VAL A 50 -5.02 0.25 -5.98
C VAL A 50 -3.82 0.88 -6.70
N ALA A 51 -2.85 1.40 -5.95
CA ALA A 51 -1.62 1.96 -6.51
C ALA A 51 -0.78 0.89 -7.24
N LEU A 52 -0.64 -0.30 -6.66
CA LEU A 52 0.02 -1.45 -7.30
C LEU A 52 -0.69 -1.84 -8.60
N ARG A 53 -2.02 -1.93 -8.60
CA ARG A 53 -2.79 -2.19 -9.81
C ARG A 53 -2.56 -1.11 -10.86
N CYS A 54 -2.56 0.17 -10.47
CA CYS A 54 -2.26 1.26 -11.38
C CYS A 54 -0.83 1.14 -11.96
N ALA A 55 0.15 0.79 -11.14
CA ALA A 55 1.53 0.62 -11.58
C ALA A 55 1.71 -0.57 -12.55
N LEU A 56 0.97 -1.65 -12.33
CA LEU A 56 1.00 -2.84 -13.20
C LEU A 56 0.14 -2.68 -14.46
N THR A 57 -0.90 -1.83 -14.41
CA THR A 57 -1.80 -1.60 -15.55
C THR A 57 -1.32 -0.51 -16.48
N THR A 58 -0.47 0.41 -16.03
CA THR A 58 0.26 1.30 -16.93
C THR A 58 1.28 0.41 -17.66
N PRO A 59 1.08 0.08 -18.95
CA PRO A 59 2.10 -0.65 -19.69
C PRO A 59 3.40 0.16 -19.60
N GLY A 60 4.50 -0.49 -19.26
CA GLY A 60 5.78 0.18 -19.08
C GLY A 60 6.17 0.98 -20.32
N GLU A 61 5.96 2.30 -20.26
CA GLU A 61 6.70 3.24 -21.10
C GLU A 61 8.12 3.33 -20.54
N SER A 62 8.93 2.29 -20.78
CA SER A 62 10.38 2.41 -20.72
C SER A 62 11.03 1.25 -21.48
N LEU A 63 10.94 1.34 -22.81
CA LEU A 63 11.99 0.89 -23.72
C LEU A 63 12.01 1.90 -24.88
N ALA A 64 12.65 3.05 -24.67
CA ALA A 64 13.15 3.96 -25.70
C ALA A 64 14.35 4.72 -25.14
#